data_AF-A0A349HUH4-F1
#
_entry.id   AF-A0A349HUH4-F1
#
_cell.length_a   1.000
_cell.length_b   1.000
_cell.length_c   1.000
_cell.angle_alpha   90.00
_cell.angle_beta   90.00
_cell.angle_gamma   90.00
#
_symmetry.space_group_name_H-M   'P 1'
#
loop_
_entity.id
_entity.type
_entity.pdbx_description
1 polymer ?
#
loop_
_entity_poly.entity_id
_entity_poly.type
_entity_poly.pdbx_seq_one_letter_code
_entity_poly.pdbx_strand_id
1 'polypeptide(L)'
;MRLSAVSGVGGSKSLPLFAPETGVGLRVEKRSFKRCGDIYRRTYWNNRGKKSTVWRCVTRLEEGPKGCTSRTISEEDLHTAVAEAFNQVLCGGESMIAILRENIESVVCESNEQAIANIDKEMEEKQMELISYANSGKDYENLADEIQALSERKQTILTEEAESQGEQDRIIEMMEFIEKHADQSLDYDEELVRLLVEKTTIFENNVVVRFKSGIEVEV
;
A
#
# COMPACT_ATOMS: atom_id res chain seq x y z
N MET A 1 35.36 -15.53 27.76
CA MET A 1 34.18 -15.86 28.59
C MET A 1 33.53 -14.54 29.02
N ARG A 2 32.19 -14.48 28.89
CA ARG A 2 31.24 -13.48 29.45
C ARG A 2 31.19 -12.13 28.73
N LEU A 3 30.23 -11.85 27.84
CA LEU A 3 28.74 -11.73 27.93
C LEU A 3 28.24 -10.47 28.64
N SER A 4 27.34 -9.79 27.91
CA SER A 4 26.29 -8.85 28.32
C SER A 4 26.73 -7.38 28.54
N ALA A 5 26.01 -6.37 28.07
CA ALA A 5 24.55 -6.26 28.10
C ALA A 5 23.90 -5.61 26.86
N VAL A 6 22.74 -6.18 26.53
CA VAL A 6 21.66 -5.65 25.70
C VAL A 6 20.83 -4.68 26.55
N SER A 7 20.55 -3.49 26.03
CA SER A 7 19.32 -2.68 26.26
C SER A 7 19.46 -1.37 25.47
N GLY A 8 18.44 -0.82 24.80
CA GLY A 8 17.03 -1.19 24.74
C GLY A 8 16.41 -0.68 23.43
N VAL A 9 15.34 -1.38 23.06
CA VAL A 9 14.44 -1.08 21.96
C VAL A 9 13.62 0.16 22.35
N GLY A 10 13.61 1.17 21.48
CA GLY A 10 12.82 2.39 21.64
C GLY A 10 12.43 2.91 20.26
N GLY A 11 11.16 2.72 19.92
CA GLY A 11 10.56 2.85 18.59
C GLY A 11 11.01 4.02 17.73
N SER A 12 11.27 3.71 16.47
CA SER A 12 10.97 4.62 15.37
C SER A 12 10.32 3.77 14.28
N LYS A 13 9.04 4.05 14.08
CA LYS A 13 8.17 3.49 13.06
C LYS A 13 8.93 3.41 11.73
N SER A 14 8.96 2.22 11.15
CA SER A 14 9.66 1.92 9.90
C SER A 14 9.19 2.84 8.78
N LEU A 15 10.07 3.74 8.33
CA LEU A 15 9.97 4.45 7.06
C LEU A 15 10.03 3.44 5.89
N PRO A 16 9.56 3.80 4.67
CA PRO A 16 9.61 2.92 3.51
C PRO A 16 11.03 2.42 3.22
N LEU A 17 11.13 1.28 2.53
CA LEU A 17 12.41 0.68 2.19
C LEU A 17 13.17 1.59 1.24
N PHE A 18 14.25 2.19 1.73
CA PHE A 18 15.20 2.94 0.92
C PHE A 18 16.27 1.99 0.42
N ALA A 19 16.32 1.71 -0.87
CA ALA A 19 17.31 0.82 -1.46
C ALA A 19 18.19 1.57 -2.49
N PRO A 20 19.49 1.27 -2.60
CA PRO A 20 20.26 1.57 -3.79
C PRO A 20 19.77 0.67 -4.93
N GLU A 21 20.03 1.10 -6.16
CA GLU A 21 19.71 0.34 -7.38
C GLU A 21 20.04 -1.15 -7.29
N THR A 22 19.08 -1.99 -7.69
CA THR A 22 19.29 -3.41 -7.94
C THR A 22 19.70 -3.58 -9.40
N GLY A 23 20.97 -3.92 -9.64
CA GLY A 23 21.50 -4.05 -10.99
C GLY A 23 20.86 -5.21 -11.77
N VAL A 24 19.95 -4.90 -12.69
CA VAL A 24 19.54 -5.80 -13.78
C VAL A 24 19.50 -5.01 -15.11
N GLY A 25 20.60 -5.07 -15.87
CA GLY A 25 20.78 -4.61 -17.28
C GLY A 25 20.86 -3.08 -17.48
N LEU A 26 21.64 -2.47 -18.38
CA LEU A 26 22.47 -2.89 -19.51
C LEU A 26 23.61 -1.86 -19.68
N ARG A 27 24.84 -2.36 -19.80
CA ARG A 27 26.02 -1.80 -20.50
C ARG A 27 26.16 -0.25 -20.58
N VAL A 28 26.86 0.34 -19.61
CA VAL A 28 27.58 1.62 -19.80
C VAL A 28 29.03 1.47 -19.34
N GLU A 29 29.96 1.94 -20.18
CA GLU A 29 31.40 1.79 -20.02
C GLU A 29 31.98 2.54 -18.81
N LYS A 30 32.86 1.83 -18.08
CA LYS A 30 34.04 2.34 -17.34
C LYS A 30 33.81 3.43 -16.29
N ARG A 31 33.07 3.10 -15.23
CA ARG A 31 33.45 3.39 -13.83
C ARG A 31 32.94 2.22 -12.99
N SER A 32 33.82 1.53 -12.26
CA SER A 32 33.43 0.39 -11.42
C SER A 32 32.66 0.88 -10.19
N PHE A 33 31.39 1.22 -10.38
CA PHE A 33 30.46 1.56 -9.31
C PHE A 33 29.95 0.26 -8.68
N LYS A 34 30.43 -0.07 -7.47
CA LYS A 34 29.92 -1.22 -6.72
C LYS A 34 28.63 -0.78 -6.01
N ARG A 35 27.49 -1.21 -6.54
CA ARG A 35 26.14 -0.96 -5.98
C ARG A 35 25.61 -2.29 -5.45
N CYS A 36 25.29 -2.34 -4.16
CA CYS A 36 25.06 -3.59 -3.43
C CYS A 36 23.58 -3.98 -3.28
N GLY A 37 22.63 -3.09 -3.59
CA GLY A 37 21.20 -3.32 -3.35
C GLY A 37 20.74 -3.23 -1.87
N ASP A 38 21.67 -3.14 -0.91
CA ASP A 38 21.33 -3.08 0.53
C ASP A 38 20.75 -1.74 0.97
N ILE A 39 19.80 -1.79 1.90
CA ILE A 39 19.05 -0.62 2.39
C ILE A 39 19.90 0.56 2.88
N TYR A 40 19.32 1.75 2.88
CA TYR A 40 19.87 2.92 3.56
C TYR A 40 19.47 2.93 5.04
N ARG A 41 20.40 3.39 5.89
CA ARG A 41 20.22 3.61 7.32
C ARG A 41 20.36 5.10 7.63
N ARG A 42 19.45 5.62 8.46
CA ARG A 42 19.51 6.97 9.03
C ARG A 42 20.70 7.07 9.98
N THR A 43 21.56 8.08 9.80
CA THR A 43 22.78 8.30 10.59
C THR A 43 22.98 9.78 10.90
N TYR A 44 23.70 10.06 11.99
CA TYR A 44 24.09 11.42 12.34
C TYR A 44 25.46 11.74 11.76
N TRP A 45 25.55 12.86 11.04
CA TRP A 45 26.78 13.40 10.49
C TRP A 45 27.14 14.67 11.25
N ASN A 46 28.38 14.77 11.74
CA ASN A 46 28.89 15.99 12.34
C ASN A 46 30.04 16.52 11.46
N ASN A 47 29.81 17.65 10.80
CA ASN A 47 30.84 18.35 10.05
C ASN A 47 31.07 19.73 10.66
N ARG A 48 32.27 19.96 11.20
CA ARG A 48 32.69 21.26 11.78
C ARG A 48 31.66 21.85 12.77
N GLY A 49 31.04 21.01 13.60
CA GLY A 49 30.07 21.42 14.61
C GLY A 49 28.62 21.50 14.11
N LYS A 50 28.37 21.37 12.80
CA LYS A 50 27.01 21.21 12.26
C LYS A 50 26.61 19.74 12.30
N LYS A 51 25.59 19.45 13.08
CA LYS A 51 24.93 18.14 13.13
C LYS A 51 23.86 18.10 12.04
N SER A 52 23.94 17.12 11.16
CA SER A 52 22.95 16.88 10.11
C SER A 52 22.56 15.41 10.12
N THR A 53 21.29 15.13 9.84
CA THR A 53 20.83 13.76 9.64
C THR A 53 21.03 13.40 8.17
N VAL A 54 21.66 12.24 7.93
CA VAL A 54 21.94 11.75 6.58
C VAL A 54 21.61 10.28 6.46
N TRP A 55 21.25 9.87 5.26
CA TRP A 55 20.98 8.48 4.91
C TRP A 55 22.16 7.91 4.13
N ARG A 56 22.59 6.70 4.54
CA ARG A 56 23.68 5.97 3.88
C ARG A 56 23.38 4.49 3.75
N CYS A 57 23.78 3.92 2.61
CA CYS A 57 23.75 2.48 2.41
C CYS A 57 24.48 1.73 3.54
N VAL A 58 23.87 0.67 4.05
CA VAL A 58 24.38 -0.15 5.16
C VAL A 58 25.75 -0.75 4.82
N THR A 59 25.92 -1.33 3.63
CA THR A 59 27.23 -1.88 3.18
C THR A 59 28.30 -0.80 3.12
N ARG A 60 27.94 0.43 2.72
CA ARG A 60 28.88 1.56 2.69
C ARG A 60 29.27 2.00 4.11
N LEU A 61 28.38 1.88 5.08
CA LEU A 61 28.69 2.15 6.49
C LEU A 61 29.61 1.09 7.09
N GLU A 62 29.41 -0.17 6.75
CA GLU A 62 30.12 -1.31 7.35
C GLU A 62 31.47 -1.58 6.67
N GLU A 63 31.51 -1.56 5.33
CA GLU A 63 32.69 -1.89 4.52
C GLU A 63 33.37 -0.65 3.90
N GLY A 64 32.81 0.54 4.14
CA GLY A 64 33.30 1.79 3.56
C GLY A 64 33.09 1.88 2.03
N PRO A 65 33.77 2.84 1.37
CA PRO A 65 33.64 3.07 -0.09
C PRO A 65 34.08 1.89 -0.97
N LYS A 66 34.85 0.94 -0.42
CA LYS A 66 35.24 -0.29 -1.11
C LYS A 66 34.10 -1.30 -1.20
N GLY A 67 33.19 -1.28 -0.21
CA GLY A 67 32.02 -2.15 -0.17
C GLY A 67 30.88 -1.66 -1.04
N CYS A 68 30.62 -0.35 -1.02
CA CYS A 68 29.56 0.28 -1.80
C CYS A 68 29.87 1.75 -2.10
N THR A 69 29.63 2.17 -3.35
CA THR A 69 29.88 3.55 -3.82
C THR A 69 28.63 4.44 -3.82
N SER A 70 27.48 3.93 -3.39
CA SER A 70 26.21 4.67 -3.36
C SER A 70 26.32 5.99 -2.57
N ARG A 71 25.70 7.07 -3.06
CA ARG A 71 25.83 8.42 -2.48
C ARG A 71 25.30 8.54 -1.05
N THR A 72 25.68 9.63 -0.38
CA THR A 72 25.04 10.04 0.88
C THR A 72 24.00 11.08 0.52
N ILE A 73 22.77 10.92 1.00
CA ILE A 73 21.70 11.91 0.82
C ILE A 73 21.34 12.50 2.19
N SER A 74 21.05 13.80 2.25
CA SER A 74 20.56 14.39 3.49
C SER A 74 19.10 14.00 3.72
N GLU A 75 18.65 14.03 4.96
CA GLU A 75 17.22 13.79 5.26
C GLU A 75 16.32 14.83 4.60
N GLU A 76 16.77 16.09 4.56
CA GLU A 76 16.07 17.18 3.90
C GLU A 76 15.92 16.94 2.40
N ASP A 77 17.02 16.64 1.68
CA ASP A 77 16.96 16.36 0.23
C ASP A 77 16.09 15.15 -0.08
N LEU A 78 16.10 14.12 0.79
CA LEU A 78 15.27 12.93 0.62
C LEU A 78 13.78 13.27 0.79
N HIS A 79 13.44 14.08 1.80
CA HIS A 79 12.08 14.54 2.03
C HIS A 79 11.59 15.40 0.87
N THR A 80 12.42 16.33 0.39
CA THR A 80 12.11 17.17 -0.78
C THR A 80 11.88 16.33 -2.03
N ALA A 81 12.75 15.36 -2.32
CA ALA A 81 12.57 14.49 -3.50
C ALA A 81 11.27 13.68 -3.44
N VAL A 82 10.89 13.19 -2.24
CA VAL A 82 9.63 12.47 -2.06
C VAL A 82 8.42 13.39 -2.22
N ALA A 83 8.46 14.59 -1.63
CA ALA A 83 7.40 15.59 -1.78
C ALA A 83 7.24 16.05 -3.24
N GLU A 84 8.35 16.25 -3.96
CA GLU A 84 8.35 16.54 -5.39
C GLU A 84 7.72 15.41 -6.20
N ALA A 85 8.04 14.14 -5.88
CA ALA A 85 7.40 13.01 -6.53
C ALA A 85 5.88 12.99 -6.29
N PHE A 86 5.43 13.27 -5.07
CA PHE A 86 4.00 13.41 -4.76
C PHE A 86 3.34 14.52 -5.56
N ASN A 87 3.93 15.71 -5.58
CA ASN A 87 3.40 16.85 -6.31
C ASN A 87 3.36 16.56 -7.82
N GLN A 88 4.33 15.85 -8.39
CA GLN A 88 4.28 15.44 -9.80
C GLN A 88 3.14 14.47 -10.08
N VAL A 89 2.88 13.51 -9.19
CA VAL A 89 1.74 12.59 -9.32
C VAL A 89 0.41 13.33 -9.22
N LEU A 90 0.27 14.22 -8.24
CA LEU A 90 -0.98 14.93 -7.95
C LEU A 90 -1.28 16.00 -9.01
N CYS A 91 -0.27 16.79 -9.41
CA CYS A 91 -0.39 17.76 -10.50
C CYS A 91 -0.52 17.11 -11.89
N GLY A 92 -0.10 15.85 -12.03
CA GLY A 92 -0.26 15.05 -13.25
C GLY A 92 -1.70 14.66 -13.58
N GLY A 93 -2.66 14.95 -12.67
CA GLY A 93 -4.09 14.81 -12.88
C GLY A 93 -4.57 13.37 -12.78
N GLU A 94 -5.36 13.10 -11.74
CA GLU A 94 -6.32 11.99 -11.61
C GLU A 94 -5.80 10.54 -11.67
N SER A 95 -4.59 10.26 -12.16
CA SER A 95 -4.15 8.89 -12.46
C SER A 95 -3.91 8.00 -11.23
N MET A 96 -3.26 8.49 -10.17
CA MET A 96 -3.00 7.66 -8.99
C MET A 96 -4.28 7.38 -8.20
N ILE A 97 -5.11 8.41 -7.98
CA ILE A 97 -6.37 8.25 -7.26
C ILE A 97 -7.30 7.35 -8.07
N ALA A 98 -7.39 7.52 -9.39
CA ALA A 98 -8.18 6.66 -10.25
C ALA A 98 -7.69 5.21 -10.25
N ILE A 99 -6.38 4.96 -10.34
CA ILE A 99 -5.81 3.59 -10.30
C ILE A 99 -6.04 2.94 -8.92
N LEU A 100 -5.87 3.69 -7.83
CA LEU A 100 -6.19 3.18 -6.50
C LEU A 100 -7.69 2.88 -6.37
N ARG A 101 -8.55 3.75 -6.91
CA ARG A 101 -10.01 3.55 -6.95
C ARG A 101 -10.39 2.30 -7.76
N GLU A 102 -9.85 2.12 -8.96
CA GLU A 102 -10.14 0.97 -9.82
C GLU A 102 -9.66 -0.36 -9.20
N ASN A 103 -8.47 -0.38 -8.58
CA ASN A 103 -7.98 -1.57 -7.87
C ASN A 103 -8.84 -1.95 -6.66
N ILE A 104 -9.54 -0.97 -6.07
CA ILE A 104 -10.41 -1.18 -4.92
C ILE A 104 -11.80 -1.59 -5.40
N GLU A 105 -12.39 -0.87 -6.34
CA GLU A 105 -13.69 -1.19 -6.94
C GLU A 105 -13.70 -2.59 -7.57
N SER A 106 -12.60 -2.99 -8.22
CA SER A 106 -12.50 -4.36 -8.78
C SER A 106 -12.41 -5.47 -7.73
N VAL A 107 -11.94 -5.18 -6.52
CA VAL A 107 -11.84 -6.17 -5.42
C VAL A 107 -13.08 -6.14 -4.52
N VAL A 108 -13.76 -4.99 -4.43
CA VAL A 108 -14.86 -4.73 -3.47
C VAL A 108 -16.24 -4.74 -4.14
N CYS A 109 -16.36 -4.32 -5.40
CA CYS A 109 -17.65 -4.03 -6.03
C CYS A 109 -18.11 -5.05 -7.08
N GLU A 110 -17.46 -6.22 -7.24
CA GLU A 110 -18.04 -7.33 -8.01
C GLU A 110 -19.20 -8.01 -7.24
N SER A 111 -20.29 -7.24 -7.03
CA SER A 111 -21.70 -7.66 -7.09
C SER A 111 -22.41 -8.29 -5.88
N ASN A 112 -21.99 -8.03 -4.64
CA ASN A 112 -22.72 -8.54 -3.46
C ASN A 112 -24.17 -8.02 -3.38
N GLU A 113 -24.42 -6.74 -3.66
CA GLU A 113 -25.79 -6.18 -3.67
C GLU A 113 -26.70 -6.85 -4.72
N GLN A 114 -26.19 -7.08 -5.93
CA GLN A 114 -26.94 -7.73 -7.00
C GLN A 114 -27.16 -9.22 -6.70
N ALA A 115 -26.19 -9.88 -6.07
CA ALA A 115 -26.31 -11.27 -5.62
C ALA A 115 -27.36 -11.41 -4.50
N ILE A 116 -27.37 -10.50 -3.52
CA ILE A 116 -28.38 -10.47 -2.44
C ILE A 116 -29.76 -10.23 -3.03
N ALA A 117 -29.91 -9.26 -3.94
CA ALA A 117 -31.20 -8.96 -4.59
C ALA A 117 -31.74 -10.14 -5.41
N ASN A 118 -30.85 -10.89 -6.09
CA ASN A 118 -31.23 -12.09 -6.82
C ASN A 118 -31.67 -13.22 -5.87
N ILE A 119 -30.98 -13.41 -4.75
CA ILE A 119 -31.34 -14.41 -3.72
C ILE A 119 -32.69 -14.05 -3.08
N ASP A 120 -32.95 -12.77 -2.81
CA ASP A 120 -34.24 -12.33 -2.25
C ASP A 120 -35.40 -12.61 -3.19
N LYS A 121 -35.22 -12.36 -4.49
CA LYS A 121 -36.22 -12.69 -5.50
C LYS A 121 -36.48 -14.20 -5.59
N GLU A 122 -35.42 -15.01 -5.57
CA GLU A 122 -35.53 -16.48 -5.61
C GLU A 122 -36.23 -17.02 -4.35
N MET A 123 -35.96 -16.45 -3.18
CA MET A 123 -36.67 -16.79 -1.93
C MET A 123 -38.16 -16.41 -2.00
N GLU A 124 -38.51 -15.24 -2.53
CA GLU A 124 -39.91 -14.83 -2.70
C GLU A 124 -40.69 -15.79 -3.62
N GLU A 125 -40.09 -16.19 -4.74
CA GLU A 125 -40.68 -17.16 -5.68
C GLU A 125 -40.92 -18.51 -4.99
N LYS A 126 -39.94 -19.01 -4.22
CA LYS A 126 -40.05 -20.27 -3.47
C LYS A 126 -41.08 -20.22 -2.34
N GLN A 127 -41.20 -19.08 -1.65
CA GLN A 127 -42.23 -18.86 -0.64
C GLN A 127 -43.64 -18.84 -1.25
N MET A 128 -43.81 -18.26 -2.45
CA MET A 128 -45.08 -18.33 -3.18
C MET A 128 -45.42 -19.76 -3.62
N GLU A 129 -44.43 -20.54 -4.07
CA GLU A 129 -44.61 -21.96 -4.38
C GLU A 129 -45.07 -22.75 -3.13
N LEU A 130 -44.47 -22.49 -1.96
CA LEU A 130 -44.87 -23.10 -0.69
C LEU A 130 -46.34 -22.88 -0.35
N ILE A 131 -46.82 -21.64 -0.47
CA ILE A 131 -48.23 -21.28 -0.23
C ILE A 131 -49.14 -22.03 -1.20
N SER A 132 -48.75 -22.16 -2.47
CA SER A 132 -49.52 -22.91 -3.46
C SER A 132 -49.56 -24.41 -3.15
N TYR A 133 -48.46 -24.99 -2.68
CA TYR A 133 -48.34 -26.41 -2.33
C TYR A 133 -49.14 -26.76 -1.08
N ALA A 134 -49.09 -25.91 -0.04
CA ALA A 134 -49.88 -26.03 1.18
C ALA A 134 -51.39 -26.06 0.90
N ASN A 135 -51.85 -25.29 -0.09
CA ASN A 135 -53.24 -25.30 -0.54
C ASN A 135 -53.60 -26.56 -1.36
N SER A 136 -52.61 -27.28 -1.89
CA SER A 136 -52.80 -28.47 -2.76
C SER A 136 -52.51 -29.82 -2.08
N GLY A 137 -52.02 -29.82 -0.83
CA GLY A 137 -51.77 -31.02 -0.03
C GLY A 137 -50.58 -31.88 -0.49
N LYS A 138 -49.63 -31.31 -1.25
CA LYS A 138 -48.40 -31.97 -1.69
C LYS A 138 -47.29 -31.84 -0.65
N ASP A 139 -46.40 -32.81 -0.62
CA ASP A 139 -45.21 -32.81 0.25
C ASP A 139 -44.27 -31.66 -0.10
N TYR A 140 -43.82 -30.91 0.91
CA TYR A 140 -43.11 -29.64 0.75
C TYR A 140 -41.77 -29.58 1.50
N GLU A 141 -41.31 -30.69 2.10
CA GLU A 141 -40.03 -30.75 2.83
C GLU A 141 -38.84 -30.29 1.97
N ASN A 142 -38.76 -30.73 0.70
CA ASN A 142 -37.70 -30.31 -0.22
C ASN A 142 -37.68 -28.79 -0.49
N LEU A 143 -38.84 -28.13 -0.44
CA LEU A 143 -38.95 -26.69 -0.71
C LEU A 143 -38.52 -25.86 0.51
N ALA A 144 -38.72 -26.39 1.72
CA ALA A 144 -38.21 -25.79 2.95
C ALA A 144 -36.68 -25.86 3.02
N ASP A 145 -36.09 -26.98 2.62
CA ASP A 145 -34.63 -27.15 2.55
C ASP A 145 -33.98 -26.19 1.53
N GLU A 146 -34.62 -25.97 0.37
CA GLU A 146 -34.16 -24.99 -0.63
C GLU A 146 -34.18 -23.55 -0.10
N ILE A 147 -35.23 -23.14 0.62
CA ILE A 147 -35.31 -21.80 1.23
C ILE A 147 -34.27 -21.64 2.33
N GLN A 148 -34.01 -22.68 3.11
CA GLN A 148 -32.98 -22.65 4.13
C GLN A 148 -31.60 -22.51 3.51
N ALA A 149 -31.30 -23.24 2.43
CA ALA A 149 -30.03 -23.10 1.70
C ALA A 149 -29.84 -21.70 1.10
N LEU A 150 -30.90 -21.08 0.56
CA LEU A 150 -30.87 -19.69 0.07
C LEU A 150 -30.62 -18.69 1.21
N SER A 151 -31.25 -18.90 2.37
CA SER A 151 -31.05 -18.07 3.56
C SER A 151 -29.62 -18.15 4.10
N GLU A 152 -29.06 -19.36 4.15
CA GLU A 152 -27.67 -19.59 4.56
C GLU A 152 -26.69 -18.90 3.59
N ARG A 153 -26.94 -19.02 2.27
CA ARG A 153 -26.12 -18.34 1.25
C ARG A 153 -26.18 -16.83 1.36
N LYS A 154 -27.35 -16.24 1.61
CA LYS A 154 -27.50 -14.80 1.88
C LYS A 154 -26.71 -14.38 3.11
N GLN A 155 -26.79 -15.16 4.18
CA GLN A 155 -26.10 -14.87 5.43
C GLN A 155 -24.58 -14.90 5.26
N THR A 156 -24.03 -15.82 4.47
CA THR A 156 -22.60 -15.87 4.16
C THR A 156 -22.13 -14.58 3.47
N ILE A 157 -22.83 -14.13 2.42
CA ILE A 157 -22.48 -12.90 1.68
C ILE A 157 -22.52 -11.67 2.61
N LEU A 158 -23.55 -11.55 3.45
CA LEU A 158 -23.66 -10.45 4.42
C LEU A 158 -22.55 -10.46 5.48
N THR A 159 -22.09 -11.64 5.87
CA THR A 159 -21.01 -11.77 6.86
C THR A 159 -19.67 -11.37 6.23
N GLU A 160 -19.39 -11.81 5.01
CA GLU A 160 -18.20 -11.43 4.24
C GLU A 160 -18.17 -9.92 3.96
N GLU A 161 -19.32 -9.32 3.68
CA GLU A 161 -19.47 -7.87 3.51
C GLU A 161 -19.20 -7.10 4.81
N ALA A 162 -19.77 -7.55 5.94
CA ALA A 162 -19.54 -6.92 7.24
C ALA A 162 -18.07 -7.04 7.70
N GLU A 163 -17.40 -8.15 7.40
CA GLU A 163 -15.97 -8.33 7.66
C GLU A 163 -15.10 -7.41 6.78
N SER A 164 -15.53 -7.15 5.55
CA SER A 164 -14.81 -6.30 4.59
C SER A 164 -15.10 -4.80 4.76
N GLN A 165 -16.21 -4.42 5.40
CA GLN A 165 -16.61 -3.03 5.61
C GLN A 165 -15.53 -2.20 6.30
N GLY A 166 -14.83 -2.77 7.29
CA GLY A 166 -13.75 -2.07 7.99
C GLY A 166 -12.53 -1.77 7.10
N GLU A 167 -12.32 -2.55 6.04
CA GLU A 167 -11.27 -2.27 5.05
C GLU A 167 -11.74 -1.20 4.06
N GLN A 168 -13.02 -1.20 3.68
CA GLN A 168 -13.64 -0.18 2.84
C GLN A 168 -13.62 1.19 3.49
N ASP A 169 -14.02 1.30 4.75
CA ASP A 169 -14.04 2.58 5.48
C ASP A 169 -12.64 3.19 5.56
N ARG A 170 -11.62 2.37 5.82
CA ARG A 170 -10.22 2.80 5.87
C ARG A 170 -9.70 3.29 4.51
N ILE A 171 -10.23 2.72 3.43
CA ILE A 171 -9.89 3.12 2.07
C ILE A 171 -10.56 4.45 1.72
N ILE A 172 -11.83 4.63 2.09
CA ILE A 172 -12.57 5.88 1.87
C ILE A 172 -11.92 7.01 2.65
N GLU A 173 -11.58 6.79 3.93
CA GLU A 173 -10.82 7.76 4.75
C GLU A 173 -9.49 8.14 4.09
N MET A 174 -8.80 7.16 3.48
CA MET A 174 -7.56 7.41 2.74
C MET A 174 -7.79 8.24 1.48
N MET A 175 -8.87 7.99 0.72
CA MET A 175 -9.20 8.79 -0.46
C MET A 175 -9.54 10.23 -0.08
N GLU A 176 -10.39 10.43 0.92
CA GLU A 176 -10.75 11.76 1.42
C GLU A 176 -9.53 12.53 1.91
N PHE A 177 -8.59 11.85 2.56
CA PHE A 177 -7.34 12.45 3.00
C PHE A 177 -6.49 12.92 1.82
N ILE A 178 -6.34 12.10 0.77
CA ILE A 178 -5.57 12.47 -0.42
C ILE A 178 -6.24 13.63 -1.18
N GLU A 179 -7.55 13.58 -1.40
CA GLU A 179 -8.31 14.61 -2.11
C GLU A 179 -8.24 15.96 -1.38
N LYS A 180 -8.35 15.96 -0.05
CA LYS A 180 -8.22 17.17 0.76
C LYS A 180 -6.84 17.83 0.66
N HIS A 181 -5.81 17.02 0.40
CA HIS A 181 -4.42 17.45 0.36
C HIS A 181 -3.88 17.62 -1.07
N ALA A 182 -4.63 17.23 -2.11
CA ALA A 182 -4.22 17.30 -3.51
C ALA A 182 -4.02 18.74 -4.05
N ASP A 183 -4.76 19.71 -3.52
CA ASP A 183 -4.72 21.12 -3.94
C ASP A 183 -3.69 21.98 -3.19
N GLN A 184 -2.99 21.40 -2.21
CA GLN A 184 -1.97 22.08 -1.42
C GLN A 184 -0.59 21.58 -1.85
N SER A 185 0.38 22.48 -2.06
CA SER A 185 1.79 22.09 -2.19
C SER A 185 2.15 21.27 -0.96
N LEU A 186 2.30 19.96 -1.12
CA LEU A 186 2.52 19.09 0.03
C LEU A 186 3.94 19.30 0.55
N ASP A 187 4.04 19.81 1.77
CA ASP A 187 5.21 19.57 2.60
C ASP A 187 5.32 18.07 2.88
N TYR A 188 6.53 17.59 3.14
CA TYR A 188 6.75 16.18 3.47
C TYR A 188 5.90 15.75 4.67
N ASP A 189 4.95 14.83 4.43
CA ASP A 189 4.11 14.22 5.44
C ASP A 189 4.46 12.73 5.58
N GLU A 190 4.95 12.35 6.76
CA GLU A 190 5.41 10.99 7.03
C GLU A 190 4.27 9.95 6.97
N GLU A 191 3.04 10.33 7.30
CA GLU A 191 1.88 9.45 7.26
C GLU A 191 1.46 9.17 5.82
N LEU A 192 1.41 10.20 4.97
CA LEU A 192 1.16 10.06 3.53
C LEU A 192 2.22 9.19 2.85
N VAL A 193 3.49 9.44 3.16
CA VAL A 193 4.61 8.67 2.60
C VAL A 193 4.48 7.20 2.96
N ARG A 194 4.20 6.88 4.23
CA ARG A 194 4.04 5.49 4.68
C ARG A 194 2.83 4.81 4.04
N LEU A 195 1.79 5.59 3.76
CA LEU A 195 0.56 5.09 3.18
C LEU A 195 0.73 4.75 1.70
N LEU A 196 1.38 5.64 0.93
CA LEU A 196 1.37 5.59 -0.54
C LEU A 196 2.68 5.15 -1.19
N VAL A 197 3.81 5.32 -0.51
CA VAL A 197 5.13 4.91 -1.03
C VAL A 197 5.39 3.45 -0.70
N GLU A 198 5.74 2.67 -1.71
CA GLU A 198 6.20 1.29 -1.56
C GLU A 198 7.69 1.25 -1.23
N LYS A 199 8.50 1.94 -2.04
CA LYS A 199 9.94 2.02 -1.88
C LYS A 199 10.50 3.27 -2.54
N THR A 200 11.65 3.72 -2.04
CA THR A 200 12.39 4.83 -2.63
C THR A 200 13.79 4.35 -3.00
N THR A 201 14.17 4.50 -4.26
CA THR A 201 15.44 4.04 -4.80
C THR A 201 16.37 5.22 -5.01
N ILE A 202 17.54 5.20 -4.37
CA ILE A 202 18.50 6.32 -4.43
C ILE A 202 19.59 5.98 -5.44
N PHE A 203 19.61 6.72 -6.54
CA PHE A 203 20.61 6.67 -7.61
C PHE A 203 21.70 7.72 -7.34
N GLU A 204 22.72 7.81 -8.20
CA GLU A 204 23.79 8.80 -8.07
C GLU A 204 23.33 10.25 -8.26
N ASN A 205 22.44 10.49 -9.23
CA ASN A 205 22.03 11.84 -9.61
C ASN A 205 20.56 12.14 -9.34
N ASN A 206 19.75 11.09 -9.12
CA ASN A 206 18.30 11.13 -9.07
C ASN A 206 17.78 10.25 -7.92
N VAL A 207 16.49 10.35 -7.64
CA VAL A 207 15.73 9.53 -6.69
C VAL A 207 14.50 9.02 -7.42
N VAL A 208 14.27 7.71 -7.38
CA VAL A 208 13.05 7.12 -7.95
C VAL A 208 12.14 6.70 -6.80
N VAL A 209 10.94 7.26 -6.76
CA VAL A 209 9.91 6.91 -5.79
C VAL A 209 8.92 5.98 -6.48
N ARG A 210 8.77 4.76 -5.94
CA ARG A 210 7.73 3.82 -6.36
C ARG A 210 6.58 3.88 -5.38
N PHE A 211 5.39 4.15 -5.91
CA PHE A 211 4.15 4.14 -5.16
C PHE A 211 3.51 2.76 -5.18
N LYS A 212 2.70 2.45 -4.16
CA LYS A 212 1.96 1.18 -4.07
C LYS A 212 0.94 0.99 -5.20
N SER A 213 0.56 2.06 -5.89
CA SER A 213 -0.24 2.00 -7.13
C SER A 213 0.55 1.46 -8.33
N GLY A 214 1.85 1.21 -8.20
CA GLY A 214 2.73 0.78 -9.29
C GLY A 214 3.34 1.93 -10.09
N ILE A 215 2.95 3.18 -9.82
CA ILE A 215 3.53 4.37 -10.46
C ILE A 215 4.97 4.57 -9.96
N GLU A 216 5.88 4.88 -10.87
CA GLU A 216 7.26 5.27 -10.57
C GLU A 216 7.50 6.70 -11.03
N VAL A 217 8.08 7.52 -10.16
CA VAL A 217 8.45 8.90 -10.46
C VAL A 217 9.93 9.09 -10.18
N GLU A 218 10.62 9.67 -11.16
CA GLU A 218 12.03 10.04 -11.07
C GLU A 218 12.16 11.53 -10.81
N VAL A 219 12.94 11.89 -9.79
CA VAL A 219 13.23 13.26 -9.35
C VAL A 219 14.73 13.50 -9.33
#